data_AF-A0A1S2K3K2-F1
#
_entry.id   AF-A0A1S2K3K2-F1
#
_cell.length_a   1.000
_cell.length_b   1.000
_cell.length_c   1.000
_cell.angle_alpha   90.00
_cell.angle_beta   90.00
_cell.angle_gamma   90.00
#
_symmetry.space_group_name_H-M   'P 1'
#
loop_
_entity.id
_entity.type
_entity.pdbx_description
1 polymer ?
#
loop_
_entity_poly.entity_id
_entity_poly.type
_entity_poly.pdbx_seq_one_letter_code
_entity_poly.pdbx_strand_id
1 'polypeptide(L)'
;MPRHIGASLSFHPTEKPFVLCHSYGTERTPILSLRDRHASLTVYAHESFGKAEQLKFARELLAAVTAYVDAVETYTTDSTNTPERR
;
A
#
# COMPACT_ATOMS: atom_id res chain seq x y z
N MET A 1 -25.60 18.21 -3.34
CA MET A 1 -24.46 17.44 -3.88
C MET A 1 -23.30 17.58 -2.89
N PRO A 2 -22.90 16.54 -2.14
CA PRO A 2 -21.71 16.63 -1.32
C PRO A 2 -20.49 16.78 -2.24
N ARG A 3 -19.65 17.78 -1.96
CA ARG A 3 -18.38 17.98 -2.65
C ARG A 3 -17.45 16.85 -2.25
N HIS A 4 -17.13 15.94 -3.17
CA HIS A 4 -16.02 15.01 -2.95
C HIS A 4 -14.72 15.81 -3.01
N ILE A 5 -14.12 16.05 -1.85
CA ILE A 5 -12.76 16.57 -1.77
C ILE A 5 -11.87 15.36 -2.06
N GLY A 6 -11.35 15.28 -3.28
CA GLY A 6 -10.30 14.33 -3.61
C GLY A 6 -9.02 14.75 -2.88
N ALA A 7 -8.56 13.94 -1.94
CA ALA A 7 -7.23 14.08 -1.36
C ALA A 7 -6.30 13.11 -2.08
N SER A 8 -5.14 13.59 -2.53
CA SER A 8 -4.03 12.75 -2.97
C SER A 8 -2.93 12.84 -1.93
N LEU A 9 -2.42 11.68 -1.52
CA LEU A 9 -1.30 11.58 -0.60
C LEU A 9 -0.28 10.62 -1.20
N SER A 10 0.94 11.10 -1.36
CA SER A 10 2.08 10.28 -1.76
C SER A 10 2.99 10.10 -0.54
N PHE A 11 3.43 8.87 -0.32
CA PHE A 11 4.37 8.53 0.73
C PHE A 11 5.63 7.93 0.10
N HIS A 12 6.75 8.61 0.31
CA HIS A 12 8.05 8.22 -0.22
C HIS A 12 8.89 7.70 0.95
N PRO A 13 8.90 6.38 1.20
CA PRO A 13 9.71 5.85 2.29
C PRO A 13 11.18 6.16 2.06
N THR A 14 11.86 6.51 3.14
CA THR A 14 13.31 6.72 3.18
C THR A 14 14.04 5.37 3.39
N GLU A 15 15.19 5.35 4.06
CA GLU A 15 15.99 4.14 4.20
C GLU A 15 15.25 3.04 4.98
N LYS A 16 15.23 1.82 4.40
CA LYS A 16 14.70 0.58 4.98
C LYS A 16 13.19 0.62 5.30
N PRO A 17 12.32 0.79 4.28
CA PRO A 17 10.89 0.64 4.48
C PRO A 17 10.56 -0.77 4.98
N PHE A 18 9.56 -0.85 5.84
CA PHE A 18 8.94 -2.12 6.20
C PHE A 18 7.42 -1.99 6.26
N VAL A 19 6.74 -3.08 5.92
CA VAL A 19 5.29 -3.17 5.90
C VAL A 19 4.84 -4.10 7.02
N LEU A 20 3.87 -3.67 7.82
CA LEU A 20 3.28 -4.46 8.90
C LEU A 20 1.76 -4.48 8.79
N CYS A 21 1.17 -5.64 9.06
CA CYS A 21 -0.26 -5.76 9.32
C CYS A 21 -0.48 -5.90 10.83
N HIS A 22 -1.15 -4.94 11.43
CA HIS A 22 -1.59 -5.02 12.82
C HIS A 22 -2.97 -5.66 12.88
N SER A 23 -3.01 -6.92 13.35
CA SER A 23 -4.25 -7.67 13.54
C SER A 23 -4.69 -7.60 15.00
N TYR A 24 -6.01 -7.52 15.21
CA TYR A 24 -6.60 -7.32 16.53
C TYR A 24 -7.77 -8.28 16.79
N GLY A 25 -7.75 -9.44 16.13
CA GLY A 25 -8.85 -10.40 16.18
C GLY A 25 -10.16 -9.79 15.65
N THR A 26 -11.24 -9.98 16.40
CA THR A 26 -12.59 -9.53 16.04
C THR A 26 -12.97 -8.17 16.64
N GLU A 27 -12.06 -7.54 17.39
CA GLU A 27 -12.37 -6.35 18.21
C GLU A 27 -12.34 -5.05 17.41
N ARG A 28 -11.43 -4.92 16.43
CA ARG A 28 -11.27 -3.72 15.61
C ARG A 28 -10.72 -4.03 14.22
N THR A 29 -10.90 -3.08 13.29
CA THR A 29 -10.40 -3.22 11.91
C THR A 29 -8.87 -3.38 11.89
N PRO A 30 -8.33 -4.35 11.14
CA PRO A 30 -6.89 -4.47 10.94
C PRO A 30 -6.29 -3.22 10.27
N ILE A 31 -5.05 -2.88 10.63
CA ILE A 31 -4.35 -1.72 10.07
C ILE A 31 -3.11 -2.21 9.31
N LEU A 32 -3.01 -1.85 8.03
CA LEU A 32 -1.77 -1.98 7.26
C LEU A 32 -0.93 -0.73 7.47
N SER A 33 0.35 -0.89 7.80
CA SER A 33 1.27 0.23 8.01
C SER A 33 2.51 0.07 7.13
N LEU A 34 2.81 1.10 6.35
CA LEU A 34 4.10 1.31 5.70
C LEU A 34 4.91 2.28 6.57
N ARG A 35 6.07 1.86 7.05
CA ARG A 35 6.88 2.64 7.97
C ARG A 35 8.31 2.77 7.48
N ASP A 36 8.92 3.90 7.80
CA ASP A 36 10.37 4.07 7.81
C ASP A 36 10.80 4.62 9.18
N ARG A 37 12.04 5.08 9.29
CA ARG A 37 12.59 5.64 10.54
C ARG A 37 11.86 6.91 11.02
N HIS A 38 11.28 7.67 10.11
CA HIS A 38 10.83 9.05 10.35
C HIS A 38 9.32 9.22 10.24
N ALA A 39 8.63 8.31 9.56
CA ALA A 39 7.22 8.44 9.26
C ALA A 39 6.53 7.07 9.11
N SER A 40 5.20 7.11 9.25
CA SER A 40 4.34 5.96 9.00
C SER A 40 3.11 6.38 8.21
N LEU A 41 2.81 5.65 7.13
CA LEU A 41 1.53 5.67 6.47
C LEU A 41 0.70 4.48 6.96
N THR A 42 -0.55 4.71 7.32
CA THR A 42 -1.49 3.65 7.72
C THR A 42 -2.69 3.63 6.79
N VAL A 43 -3.07 2.43 6.34
CA VAL A 43 -4.22 2.18 5.48
C VAL A 43 -5.15 1.20 6.21
N TYR A 44 -6.40 1.60 6.37
CA TYR A 44 -7.45 0.76 6.93
C TYR A 44 -8.82 1.22 6.43
N ALA A 45 -9.77 0.29 6.40
CA ALA A 45 -11.16 0.61 6.13
C ALA A 45 -11.77 1.30 7.37
N HIS A 46 -12.42 2.46 7.19
CA HIS A 46 -13.01 3.20 8.30
C HIS A 46 -14.02 2.33 9.06
N GLU A 47 -14.08 2.45 10.38
CA GLU A 47 -14.89 1.59 11.27
C GLU A 47 -16.40 1.68 10.99
N SER A 48 -16.84 2.75 10.32
CA SER A 48 -18.22 2.89 9.86
C SER A 48 -18.61 1.93 8.73
N PHE A 49 -17.65 1.27 8.07
CA PHE A 49 -17.94 0.27 7.05
C PHE A 49 -18.31 -1.08 7.68
N GLY A 50 -19.31 -1.75 7.10
CA GLY A 50 -19.68 -3.10 7.51
C GLY A 50 -18.55 -4.11 7.20
N LYS A 51 -18.59 -5.27 7.87
CA LYS A 51 -17.53 -6.30 7.74
C LYS A 51 -17.36 -6.79 6.30
N ALA A 52 -18.43 -6.85 5.52
CA ALA A 52 -18.39 -7.26 4.13
C ALA A 52 -17.63 -6.23 3.26
N GLU A 53 -17.90 -4.94 3.48
CA GLU A 53 -17.22 -3.84 2.81
C GLU A 53 -15.74 -3.77 3.19
N GLN A 54 -15.42 -3.97 4.48
CA GLN A 54 -14.03 -4.05 4.93
C GLN A 54 -13.27 -5.20 4.26
N LEU A 55 -13.89 -6.39 4.15
CA LEU A 55 -13.29 -7.54 3.47
C LEU A 55 -13.14 -7.27 1.96
N LYS A 56 -14.12 -6.63 1.33
CA LYS A 56 -14.05 -6.23 -0.08
C LYS A 56 -12.87 -5.28 -0.30
N PHE A 57 -12.75 -4.22 0.51
CA PHE A 57 -11.64 -3.28 0.46
C PHE A 57 -10.28 -3.99 0.60
N ALA A 58 -10.14 -4.90 1.56
CA ALA A 58 -8.90 -5.65 1.76
C ALA A 58 -8.51 -6.51 0.54
N ARG A 59 -9.48 -7.12 -0.13
CA ARG A 59 -9.25 -7.91 -1.36
C ARG A 59 -8.89 -7.03 -2.55
N GLU A 60 -9.53 -5.88 -2.70
CA GLU A 60 -9.18 -4.90 -3.73
C GLU A 60 -7.76 -4.35 -3.52
N LEU A 61 -7.40 -4.07 -2.26
CA LEU A 61 -6.04 -3.67 -1.90
C LEU A 61 -5.01 -4.76 -2.24
N LEU A 62 -5.30 -6.03 -1.93
CA LEU A 62 -4.42 -7.15 -2.29
C LEU A 62 -4.22 -7.27 -3.81
N ALA A 63 -5.29 -7.15 -4.59
CA ALA A 63 -5.22 -7.20 -6.04
C ALA A 63 -4.33 -6.06 -6.60
N ALA A 64 -4.50 -4.84 -6.08
CA ALA A 64 -3.69 -3.69 -6.48
C ALA A 64 -2.21 -3.84 -6.11
N VAL A 65 -1.91 -4.35 -4.90
CA VAL A 65 -0.53 -4.62 -4.46
C VAL A 65 0.11 -5.71 -5.31
N THR A 66 -0.62 -6.76 -5.67
CA THR A 66 -0.12 -7.83 -6.55
C THR A 66 0.26 -7.26 -7.91
N ALA A 67 -0.63 -6.48 -8.53
CA ALA A 67 -0.34 -5.82 -9.80
C ALA A 67 0.86 -4.84 -9.72
N TYR A 68 1.03 -4.17 -8.57
CA TYR A 68 2.20 -3.32 -8.32
C TYR A 68 3.49 -4.14 -8.26
N VAL A 69 3.48 -5.31 -7.59
CA VAL A 69 4.65 -6.20 -7.55
C VAL A 69 5.02 -6.66 -8.95
N ASP A 70 4.06 -7.14 -9.75
CA ASP A 70 4.31 -7.57 -11.14
C ASP A 70 4.93 -6.43 -11.98
N ALA A 71 4.44 -5.20 -11.80
CA ALA A 71 4.98 -4.03 -12.48
C ALA A 71 6.40 -3.67 -12.03
N VAL A 72 6.70 -3.77 -10.73
CA VAL A 72 8.05 -3.56 -10.19
C VAL A 72 9.00 -4.65 -10.68
N GLU A 73 8.59 -5.92 -10.66
CA GLU A 73 9.40 -7.02 -11.17
C GLU A 73 9.75 -6.80 -12.64
N THR A 74 8.76 -6.46 -13.46
CA THR A 74 8.96 -6.09 -14.87
C THR A 74 9.95 -4.92 -15.01
N TYR A 75 9.74 -3.83 -14.25
CA TYR A 75 10.63 -2.66 -14.27
C TYR A 75 12.08 -3.02 -13.88
N THR A 76 12.27 -3.89 -12.89
CA THR A 76 13.59 -4.31 -12.42
C THR A 76 14.28 -5.31 -13.34
N THR A 77 13.54 -6.01 -14.21
CA THR A 77 14.09 -7.00 -15.13
C THR A 77 14.87 -6.35 -16.29
N ASP A 78 14.65 -5.06 -16.59
CA ASP A 78 15.22 -4.37 -17.75
C ASP A 78 16.52 -3.55 -17.47
N SER A 79 17.24 -3.86 -16.39
CA SER A 79 18.45 -3.11 -15.99
C SER A 79 19.79 -3.80 -16.27
N THR A 80 19.80 -4.91 -17.02
CA THR A 80 21.03 -5.56 -17.51
C THR A 80 21.12 -5.53 -19.03
N ASN A 81 21.36 -4.35 -19.63
CA ASN A 81 22.23 -4.17 -20.81
C ASN A 81 22.22 -2.71 -21.32
N THR A 82 23.17 -1.91 -20.84
CA THR A 82 23.85 -0.96 -21.72
C THR A 82 25.33 -1.03 -21.38
N PRO A 83 26.15 -1.73 -22.19
CA PRO A 83 27.60 -1.69 -22.05
C PRO A 83 28.09 -0.27 -22.30
N GLU A 84 29.01 0.16 -21.43
CA GLU A 84 29.78 1.40 -21.55
C GLU A 84 30.20 1.65 -23.01
N ARG A 85 29.76 2.79 -23.57
CA ARG A 85 30.43 3.34 -24.75
C ARG A 85 31.60 4.19 -24.25
N ARG A 86 32.80 3.67 -24.54
CA ARG A 86 34.09 4.36 -24.52
C ARG A 86 34.04 5.74 -25.17
#